data_AF-A0A1U8DS03-F1
#
_entry.id   AF-A0A1U8DS03-F1
#
_cell.length_a   1.000
_cell.length_b   1.000
_cell.length_c   1.000
_cell.angle_alpha   90.00
_cell.angle_beta   90.00
_cell.angle_gamma   90.00
#
_symmetry.space_group_name_H-M   'P 1'
#
loop_
_entity.id
_entity.type
_entity.pdbx_description
1 polymer ?
#
loop_
_entity_poly.entity_id
_entity_poly.type
_entity_poly.pdbx_seq_one_letter_code
_entity_poly.pdbx_strand_id
1 'polypeptide(L)'
;MSSIHVCETNTTTIPNACASVGSAGTDVNGMAVKSACQTLVKRLQPIISKNPKGTWNDWVKEAFKQSISLSATGYFRGYDGNMNWEKGEGHPFTYFVYGAACSEVAIDCLTGDHKNLRTDIVMDIGCSINPAVDIGQIEGAFVQGIGLYTLEELNYSPKGVLHTRGPDHYKIPAVCDIPEQFSVSLLSPSQNPHAIYASKFIPQALQGETHQQSSFQEVHEGT
;
A
#
# COMPACT_ATOMS: atom_id res chain seq x y z
N MET A 1 -0.22 14.81 -16.21
CA MET A 1 0.97 14.56 -15.36
C MET A 1 2.26 15.17 -15.92
N SER A 2 2.42 15.36 -17.23
CA SER A 2 3.65 15.89 -17.83
C SER A 2 4.11 17.28 -17.33
N SER A 3 3.22 18.08 -16.74
CA SER A 3 3.53 19.39 -16.17
C SER A 3 3.90 19.36 -14.68
N ILE A 4 3.96 18.18 -14.06
CA ILE A 4 4.30 17.98 -12.64
C ILE A 4 5.56 17.12 -12.58
N HIS A 5 6.49 17.51 -11.71
CA HIS A 5 7.73 16.79 -11.50
C HIS A 5 8.03 16.66 -10.00
N VAL A 6 8.54 15.50 -9.59
CA VAL A 6 8.99 15.20 -8.24
C VAL A 6 10.44 14.75 -8.35
N CYS A 7 11.34 15.42 -7.63
CA CYS A 7 12.78 15.13 -7.69
C CYS A 7 13.17 14.06 -6.67
N GLU A 8 13.13 14.42 -5.39
CA GLU A 8 13.60 13.59 -4.27
C GLU A 8 12.88 13.97 -2.97
N THR A 9 13.07 13.15 -1.94
CA THR A 9 12.68 13.49 -0.56
C THR A 9 13.90 13.99 0.20
N ASN A 10 13.81 15.19 0.76
CA ASN A 10 14.95 15.83 1.43
C ASN A 10 14.49 16.60 2.69
N THR A 11 15.20 16.42 3.81
CA THR A 11 14.90 17.06 5.10
C THR A 11 15.04 18.58 5.08
N THR A 12 15.73 19.14 4.09
CA THR A 12 15.77 20.59 3.83
C THR A 12 14.46 21.13 3.27
N THR A 13 13.71 20.30 2.53
CA THR A 13 12.43 20.68 1.90
C THR A 13 11.23 20.34 2.78
N ILE A 14 11.25 19.17 3.43
CA ILE A 14 10.19 18.68 4.30
C ILE A 14 10.81 18.29 5.65
N PRO A 15 10.79 19.19 6.66
CA PRO A 15 11.32 18.88 7.97
C PRO A 15 10.36 17.98 8.76
N ASN A 16 10.90 17.20 9.69
CA ASN A 16 10.13 16.40 10.66
C ASN A 16 9.12 15.42 10.02
N ALA A 17 9.38 14.94 8.81
CA ALA A 17 8.57 13.89 8.20
C ALA A 17 8.65 12.61 9.04
N CYS A 18 7.50 11.94 9.22
CA CYS A 18 7.46 10.59 9.76
C CYS A 18 8.01 9.58 8.75
N ALA A 19 8.45 8.43 9.26
CA ALA A 19 8.92 7.34 8.41
C ALA A 19 7.79 6.81 7.49
N SER A 20 8.14 6.40 6.27
CA SER A 20 7.21 5.77 5.32
C SER A 20 6.94 4.31 5.69
N VAL A 21 6.00 4.08 6.61
CA VAL A 21 5.68 2.77 7.19
C VAL A 21 4.15 2.63 7.38
N GLY A 22 3.68 1.40 7.57
CA GLY A 22 2.33 1.14 8.07
C GLY A 22 1.24 1.37 7.03
N SER A 23 1.58 1.26 5.75
CA SER A 23 0.67 1.38 4.61
C SER A 23 -0.04 2.75 4.44
N ALA A 24 0.18 3.70 5.34
CA ALA A 24 -0.52 5.01 5.34
C ALA A 24 0.14 6.08 4.44
N GLY A 25 1.22 5.74 3.72
CA GLY A 25 2.04 6.70 2.97
C GLY A 25 1.25 7.52 1.95
N THR A 26 0.44 6.85 1.12
CA THR A 26 -0.41 7.49 0.10
C THR A 26 -1.47 8.39 0.72
N ASP A 27 -2.09 7.94 1.80
CA ASP A 27 -3.14 8.68 2.49
C ASP A 27 -2.60 9.99 3.09
N VAL A 28 -1.58 9.89 3.94
CA VAL A 28 -1.09 11.01 4.73
C VAL A 28 -0.41 12.04 3.83
N ASN A 29 0.48 11.60 2.92
CA ASN A 29 1.17 12.50 2.01
C ASN A 29 0.23 13.01 0.91
N GLY A 30 -0.70 12.18 0.42
CA GLY A 30 -1.71 12.60 -0.55
C GLY A 30 -2.57 13.73 0.00
N MET A 31 -3.00 13.65 1.27
CA MET A 31 -3.75 14.71 1.93
C MET A 31 -2.92 15.99 2.10
N ALA A 32 -1.63 15.87 2.44
CA ALA A 32 -0.74 17.02 2.53
C ALA A 32 -0.55 17.70 1.15
N VAL A 33 -0.30 16.93 0.08
CA VAL A 33 -0.18 17.43 -1.30
C VAL A 33 -1.48 18.11 -1.73
N LYS A 34 -2.64 17.48 -1.46
CA LYS A 34 -3.96 18.06 -1.76
C LYS A 34 -4.14 19.41 -1.05
N SER A 35 -3.72 19.53 0.21
CA SER A 35 -3.77 20.80 0.96
C SER A 35 -2.90 21.89 0.31
N ALA A 36 -1.69 21.57 -0.14
CA ALA A 36 -0.82 22.51 -0.87
C ALA A 36 -1.48 22.96 -2.18
N CYS A 37 -1.97 22.02 -2.98
CA CYS A 37 -2.65 22.31 -4.25
C CYS A 37 -3.89 23.19 -4.04
N GLN A 38 -4.73 22.89 -3.04
CA GLN A 38 -5.91 23.68 -2.73
C GLN A 38 -5.55 25.11 -2.31
N THR A 39 -4.45 25.29 -1.58
CA THR A 39 -3.94 26.61 -1.20
C THR A 39 -3.55 27.41 -2.44
N LEU A 40 -2.82 26.80 -3.38
CA LEU A 40 -2.44 27.45 -4.65
C LEU A 40 -3.66 27.77 -5.51
N VAL A 41 -4.61 26.84 -5.65
CA VAL A 41 -5.85 27.05 -6.41
C VAL A 41 -6.65 28.22 -5.82
N LYS A 42 -6.80 28.29 -4.50
CA LYS A 42 -7.48 29.43 -3.84
C LYS A 42 -6.82 30.77 -4.15
N ARG A 43 -5.48 30.83 -4.17
CA ARG A 43 -4.73 32.04 -4.54
C ARG A 43 -4.90 32.42 -6.00
N LEU A 44 -4.99 31.43 -6.90
CA LEU A 44 -5.17 31.64 -8.33
C LEU A 44 -6.62 31.89 -8.74
N GLN A 45 -7.60 31.56 -7.89
CA GLN A 45 -9.03 31.66 -8.19
C GLN A 45 -9.46 33.03 -8.75
N PRO A 46 -9.00 34.19 -8.21
CA PRO A 46 -9.38 35.49 -8.77
C PRO A 46 -8.88 35.72 -10.19
N ILE A 47 -7.73 35.12 -10.56
CA ILE A 47 -7.14 35.22 -11.90
C ILE A 47 -7.88 34.30 -12.86
N ILE A 48 -8.16 33.06 -12.42
CA ILE A 48 -8.92 32.08 -13.20
C ILE A 48 -10.31 32.62 -13.50
N SER A 49 -11.00 33.22 -12.52
CA SER A 49 -12.34 33.81 -12.72
C SER A 49 -12.34 35.00 -13.70
N LYS A 50 -11.27 35.79 -13.76
CA LYS A 50 -11.13 36.91 -14.71
C LYS A 50 -10.82 36.44 -16.14
N ASN A 51 -10.08 35.33 -16.27
CA ASN A 51 -9.75 34.74 -17.57
C ASN A 51 -9.98 33.22 -17.56
N PRO A 52 -11.24 32.76 -17.61
CA PRO A 52 -11.56 31.33 -17.48
C PRO A 52 -11.11 30.49 -18.68
N LYS A 53 -10.82 31.13 -19.82
CA LYS A 53 -10.32 30.47 -21.05
C LYS A 53 -8.78 30.50 -21.16
N GLY A 54 -8.09 31.12 -20.20
CA GLY A 54 -6.63 31.18 -20.19
C GLY A 54 -5.99 29.81 -19.98
N THR A 55 -4.74 29.67 -20.40
CA THR A 55 -3.96 28.46 -20.09
C THR A 55 -3.34 28.55 -18.70
N TRP A 56 -2.89 27.42 -18.15
CA TRP A 56 -2.17 27.38 -16.88
C TRP A 56 -0.97 28.35 -16.86
N ASN A 57 -0.22 28.43 -17.95
CA ASN A 57 0.92 29.33 -18.09
C ASN A 57 0.51 30.80 -18.04
N ASP A 58 -0.65 31.15 -18.59
CA ASP A 58 -1.16 32.53 -18.56
C ASP A 58 -1.53 32.93 -17.14
N TRP A 59 -2.22 32.05 -16.40
CA TRP A 59 -2.61 32.30 -15.02
C TRP A 59 -1.40 32.43 -14.09
N VAL A 60 -0.38 31.58 -14.25
CA VAL A 60 0.86 31.63 -13.46
C VAL A 60 1.65 32.90 -13.75
N LYS A 61 1.79 33.30 -15.01
CA LYS A 61 2.44 34.56 -15.40
C LYS A 61 1.72 35.76 -14.81
N GLU A 62 0.39 35.76 -14.86
CA GLU A 62 -0.42 36.84 -14.32
C GLU A 62 -0.35 36.90 -12.78
N ALA A 63 -0.32 35.74 -12.12
CA ALA A 63 -0.13 35.64 -10.67
C ALA A 63 1.20 36.24 -10.24
N PHE A 64 2.26 35.98 -11.00
CA PHE A 64 3.58 36.57 -10.75
C PHE A 64 3.56 38.10 -10.90
N LYS A 65 2.92 38.63 -11.96
CA LYS A 65 2.77 40.10 -12.14
C LYS A 65 1.99 40.78 -11.02
N GLN A 66 1.02 40.07 -10.45
CA GLN A 66 0.22 40.54 -9.32
C GLN A 66 0.87 40.24 -7.96
N SER A 67 2.12 39.77 -7.93
CA SER A 67 2.86 39.44 -6.71
C SER A 67 2.17 38.40 -5.83
N ILE A 68 1.42 37.47 -6.43
CA ILE A 68 0.78 36.36 -5.72
C ILE A 68 1.81 35.22 -5.55
N SER A 69 2.01 34.77 -4.32
CA SER A 69 2.95 33.68 -4.02
C SER A 69 2.50 32.34 -4.62
N LEU A 70 3.38 31.75 -5.44
CA LEU A 70 3.20 30.46 -6.12
C LEU A 70 3.88 29.28 -5.39
N SER A 71 4.41 29.52 -4.19
CA SER A 71 4.93 28.48 -3.32
C SER A 71 3.97 28.27 -2.15
N ALA A 72 3.64 27.02 -1.85
CA ALA A 72 2.76 26.65 -0.75
C ALA A 72 3.24 25.36 -0.10
N THR A 73 3.21 25.34 1.22
CA THR A 73 3.37 24.13 2.02
C THR A 73 2.01 23.49 2.27
N GLY A 74 1.97 22.17 2.24
CA GLY A 74 0.80 21.38 2.58
C GLY A 74 1.05 20.65 3.89
N TYR A 75 0.02 20.49 4.70
CA TYR A 75 0.13 19.77 5.97
C TYR A 75 -1.13 18.96 6.22
N PHE A 76 -0.95 17.75 6.71
CA PHE A 76 -2.03 16.90 7.19
C PHE A 76 -1.67 16.44 8.60
N ARG A 77 -2.57 16.68 9.55
CA ARG A 77 -2.34 16.40 10.97
C ARG A 77 -2.23 14.89 11.26
N GLY A 78 -2.72 14.05 10.35
CA GLY A 78 -2.93 12.63 10.60
C GLY A 78 -4.37 12.34 11.00
N TYR A 79 -4.72 11.06 11.00
CA TYR A 79 -6.03 10.61 11.48
C TYR A 79 -6.04 10.55 13.00
N ASP A 80 -7.17 10.87 13.61
CA ASP A 80 -7.34 10.67 15.05
C ASP A 80 -7.41 9.16 15.33
N GLY A 81 -6.53 8.69 16.21
CA GLY A 81 -6.49 7.32 16.70
C GLY A 81 -6.15 7.31 18.18
N ASN A 82 -6.85 6.48 18.96
CA ASN A 82 -6.61 6.33 20.39
C ASN A 82 -6.70 4.87 20.83
N MET A 83 -5.91 4.51 21.84
CA MET A 83 -6.01 3.22 22.51
C MET A 83 -5.67 3.39 23.98
N ASN A 84 -6.58 3.01 24.87
CA ASN A 84 -6.30 2.90 26.29
C ASN A 84 -5.93 1.46 26.61
N TRP A 85 -4.64 1.20 26.78
CA TRP A 85 -4.11 -0.14 27.07
C TRP A 85 -4.48 -0.68 28.45
N GLU A 86 -4.76 0.17 29.44
CA GLU A 86 -5.20 -0.29 30.76
C GLU A 86 -6.62 -0.87 30.72
N LYS A 87 -7.47 -0.31 29.87
CA LYS A 87 -8.87 -0.73 29.69
C LYS A 87 -9.09 -1.66 28.50
N GLY A 88 -8.14 -1.73 27.57
CA GLY A 88 -8.28 -2.47 26.32
C GLY A 88 -9.31 -1.87 25.35
N GLU A 89 -9.62 -0.57 25.46
CA GLU A 89 -10.64 0.10 24.65
C GLU A 89 -10.06 1.30 23.86
N GLY A 90 -10.53 1.48 22.63
CA GLY A 90 -10.16 2.62 21.78
C GLY A 90 -10.42 2.39 20.30
N HIS A 91 -10.16 3.42 19.51
CA HIS A 91 -10.21 3.39 18.05
C HIS A 91 -8.81 3.66 17.48
N PRO A 92 -7.94 2.63 17.41
CA PRO A 92 -6.57 2.80 16.93
C PRO A 92 -6.47 2.91 15.40
N PHE A 93 -7.46 2.37 14.67
CA PHE A 93 -7.45 2.29 13.21
C PHE A 93 -8.59 3.13 12.61
N THR A 94 -8.27 3.88 11.55
CA THR A 94 -9.23 4.77 10.87
C THR A 94 -10.22 4.01 10.00
N TYR A 95 -9.77 2.95 9.34
CA TYR A 95 -10.58 2.06 8.53
C TYR A 95 -9.89 0.70 8.41
N PHE A 96 -10.62 -0.28 7.89
CA PHE A 96 -10.11 -1.64 7.66
C PHE A 96 -10.16 -1.99 6.18
N VAL A 97 -9.21 -2.84 5.80
CA VAL A 97 -9.11 -3.44 4.47
C VAL A 97 -9.49 -4.89 4.61
N TYR A 98 -10.36 -5.35 3.71
CA TYR A 98 -10.85 -6.71 3.72
C TYR A 98 -10.35 -7.43 2.47
N GLY A 99 -10.18 -8.73 2.58
CA GLY A 99 -9.83 -9.56 1.45
C GLY A 99 -9.87 -11.02 1.79
N ALA A 100 -9.81 -11.84 0.76
CA ALA A 100 -9.72 -13.28 0.86
C ALA A 100 -8.83 -13.81 -0.26
N ALA A 101 -8.10 -14.88 0.03
CA ALA A 101 -7.31 -15.62 -0.93
C ALA A 101 -7.68 -17.11 -0.84
N CYS A 102 -7.76 -17.76 -2.00
CA CYS A 102 -7.91 -19.21 -2.11
C CYS A 102 -6.71 -19.73 -2.89
N SER A 103 -6.03 -20.73 -2.35
CA SER A 103 -4.84 -21.33 -2.98
C SER A 103 -5.01 -22.84 -3.06
N GLU A 104 -4.58 -23.39 -4.19
CA GLU A 104 -4.53 -24.82 -4.46
C GLU A 104 -3.07 -25.24 -4.70
N VAL A 105 -2.65 -26.31 -4.04
CA VAL A 105 -1.28 -26.82 -4.09
C VAL A 105 -1.28 -28.33 -4.32
N ALA A 106 -0.29 -28.83 -5.06
CA ALA A 106 0.00 -30.26 -5.16
C ALA A 106 1.27 -30.57 -4.38
N ILE A 107 1.24 -31.60 -3.53
CA ILE A 107 2.37 -32.00 -2.69
C ILE A 107 2.84 -33.39 -3.14
N ASP A 108 4.15 -33.54 -3.34
CA ASP A 108 4.78 -34.84 -3.52
C ASP A 108 5.05 -35.47 -2.15
N CYS A 109 4.22 -36.44 -1.76
CA CYS A 109 4.33 -37.13 -0.47
C CYS A 109 5.62 -37.95 -0.30
N LEU A 110 6.38 -38.22 -1.37
CA LEU A 110 7.65 -38.95 -1.28
C LEU A 110 8.83 -38.03 -0.97
N THR A 111 8.84 -36.82 -1.52
CA THR A 111 9.96 -35.87 -1.40
C THR A 111 9.68 -34.72 -0.43
N GLY A 112 8.41 -34.42 -0.17
CA GLY A 112 7.98 -33.24 0.56
C GLY A 112 7.96 -31.97 -0.29
N ASP A 113 8.25 -32.06 -1.58
CA ASP A 113 8.16 -30.93 -2.51
C ASP A 113 6.69 -30.55 -2.78
N HIS A 114 6.46 -29.31 -3.21
CA HIS A 114 5.13 -28.84 -3.55
C HIS A 114 5.13 -27.87 -4.72
N LYS A 115 3.97 -27.77 -5.38
CA LYS A 115 3.73 -26.85 -6.48
C LYS A 115 2.48 -26.04 -6.24
N ASN A 116 2.59 -24.73 -6.38
CA ASN A 116 1.46 -23.81 -6.34
C ASN A 116 0.72 -23.87 -7.68
N LEU A 117 -0.46 -24.49 -7.70
CA LEU A 117 -1.23 -24.69 -8.94
C LEU A 117 -1.99 -23.42 -9.29
N ARG A 118 -2.72 -22.88 -8.33
CA ARG A 118 -3.63 -21.76 -8.55
C ARG A 118 -3.81 -20.93 -7.28
N THR A 119 -3.89 -19.62 -7.45
CA THR A 119 -4.35 -18.68 -6.42
C THR A 119 -5.32 -17.67 -7.01
N ASP A 120 -6.46 -17.49 -6.35
CA ASP A 120 -7.38 -16.38 -6.60
C ASP A 120 -7.46 -15.47 -5.36
N ILE A 121 -7.30 -14.17 -5.57
CA ILE A 121 -7.36 -13.16 -4.52
C ILE A 121 -8.46 -12.14 -4.85
N VAL A 122 -9.26 -11.79 -3.84
CA VAL A 122 -10.21 -10.68 -3.88
C VAL A 122 -9.86 -9.71 -2.75
N MET A 123 -9.65 -8.43 -3.08
CA MET A 123 -9.33 -7.38 -2.08
C MET A 123 -10.26 -6.18 -2.20
N ASP A 124 -10.77 -5.69 -1.06
CA ASP A 124 -11.50 -4.41 -0.95
C ASP A 124 -10.54 -3.27 -0.66
N ILE A 125 -10.13 -2.58 -1.72
CA ILE A 125 -9.26 -1.41 -1.65
C ILE A 125 -10.02 -0.08 -1.79
N GLY A 126 -11.36 -0.10 -1.64
CA GLY A 126 -12.20 1.08 -1.88
C GLY A 126 -12.09 1.61 -3.31
N CYS A 127 -11.96 2.91 -3.47
CA CYS A 127 -11.68 3.56 -4.76
C CYS A 127 -10.17 3.64 -5.00
N SER A 128 -9.62 2.62 -5.67
CA SER A 128 -8.21 2.59 -6.07
C SER A 128 -7.76 3.87 -6.77
N ILE A 129 -6.63 4.43 -6.32
CA ILE A 129 -6.01 5.61 -6.96
C ILE A 129 -5.26 5.18 -8.23
N ASN A 130 -4.62 4.01 -8.19
CA ASN A 130 -3.94 3.43 -9.33
C ASN A 130 -4.04 1.89 -9.28
N PRO A 131 -5.00 1.28 -10.00
CA PRO A 131 -5.23 -0.15 -9.95
C PRO A 131 -4.02 -1.00 -10.32
N ALA A 132 -3.17 -0.52 -11.23
CA ALA A 132 -1.98 -1.28 -11.66
C ALA A 132 -0.93 -1.37 -10.53
N VAL A 133 -0.75 -0.29 -9.77
CA VAL A 133 0.16 -0.28 -8.62
C VAL A 133 -0.43 -1.11 -7.49
N ASP A 134 -1.73 -0.95 -7.24
CA ASP A 134 -2.41 -1.65 -6.15
C ASP A 134 -2.42 -3.17 -6.38
N ILE A 135 -2.68 -3.64 -7.60
CA ILE A 135 -2.57 -5.07 -7.95
C ILE A 135 -1.14 -5.56 -7.76
N GLY A 136 -0.13 -4.84 -8.25
CA GLY A 136 1.27 -5.24 -8.09
C GLY A 136 1.73 -5.32 -6.63
N GLN A 137 1.17 -4.47 -5.76
CA GLN A 137 1.40 -4.55 -4.31
C GLN A 137 0.75 -5.78 -3.69
N ILE A 138 -0.49 -6.14 -4.09
CA ILE A 138 -1.17 -7.36 -3.63
C ILE A 138 -0.39 -8.60 -4.06
N GLU A 139 0.02 -8.68 -5.33
CA GLU A 139 0.81 -9.78 -5.86
C GLU A 139 2.15 -9.92 -5.15
N GLY A 140 2.90 -8.81 -5.01
CA GLY A 140 4.19 -8.81 -4.34
C GLY A 140 4.10 -9.19 -2.86
N ALA A 141 3.10 -8.68 -2.14
CA ALA A 141 2.89 -9.01 -0.74
C ALA A 141 2.48 -10.48 -0.57
N PHE A 142 1.64 -11.01 -1.46
CA PHE A 142 1.24 -12.41 -1.43
C PHE A 142 2.42 -13.36 -1.70
N VAL A 143 3.26 -13.06 -2.69
CA VAL A 143 4.47 -13.86 -2.99
C VAL A 143 5.46 -13.81 -1.82
N GLN A 144 5.64 -12.66 -1.16
CA GLN A 144 6.42 -12.58 0.07
C GLN A 144 5.82 -13.45 1.19
N GLY A 145 4.49 -13.50 1.31
CA GLY A 145 3.79 -14.40 2.21
C GLY A 145 4.05 -15.88 1.89
N ILE A 146 4.03 -16.28 0.61
CA ILE A 146 4.45 -17.64 0.20
C ILE A 146 5.86 -17.94 0.72
N GLY A 147 6.80 -17.02 0.49
CA GLY A 147 8.17 -17.14 0.98
C GLY A 147 8.23 -17.41 2.48
N LEU A 148 7.63 -16.52 3.26
CA LEU A 148 7.58 -16.61 4.73
C LEU A 148 7.04 -17.96 5.24
N TYR A 149 5.98 -18.48 4.62
CA TYR A 149 5.29 -19.67 5.12
C TYR A 149 5.81 -21.00 4.57
N THR A 150 6.54 -20.99 3.46
CA THR A 150 6.87 -22.25 2.74
C THR A 150 8.35 -22.43 2.38
N LEU A 151 9.14 -21.36 2.27
CA LEU A 151 10.49 -21.40 1.69
C LEU A 151 11.57 -20.78 2.60
N GLU A 152 11.26 -19.64 3.21
CA GLU A 152 12.23 -18.80 3.89
C GLU A 152 12.55 -19.32 5.29
N GLU A 153 13.71 -19.95 5.46
CA GLU A 153 14.17 -20.49 6.75
C GLU A 153 15.45 -19.81 7.26
N LEU A 154 15.40 -19.34 8.51
CA LEU A 154 16.55 -18.82 9.23
C LEU A 154 17.14 -19.88 10.17
N ASN A 155 18.28 -20.43 9.77
CA ASN A 155 18.96 -21.48 10.52
C ASN A 155 20.03 -20.90 11.46
N TYR A 156 19.86 -21.12 12.76
CA TYR A 156 20.78 -20.65 13.79
C TYR A 156 21.49 -21.82 14.49
N SER A 157 22.74 -21.61 14.85
CA SER A 157 23.46 -22.53 15.73
C SER A 157 22.90 -22.48 17.16
N PRO A 158 23.13 -23.51 18.00
CA PRO A 158 22.78 -23.47 19.42
C PRO A 158 23.44 -22.33 20.22
N LYS A 159 24.47 -21.68 19.64
CA LYS A 159 25.15 -20.52 20.22
C LYS A 159 24.61 -19.19 19.68
N GLY A 160 23.53 -19.21 18.90
CA GLY A 160 22.89 -18.01 18.31
C GLY A 160 23.57 -17.48 17.04
N VAL A 161 24.43 -18.27 16.37
CA VAL A 161 25.09 -17.83 15.13
C VAL A 161 24.22 -18.16 13.93
N LEU A 162 23.81 -17.14 13.16
CA LEU A 162 23.06 -17.33 11.90
C LEU A 162 23.94 -18.00 10.84
N HIS A 163 23.46 -19.12 10.29
CA HIS A 163 24.10 -19.88 9.21
C HIS A 163 23.63 -19.46 7.82
N THR A 164 22.33 -19.20 7.63
CA THR A 164 21.74 -18.84 6.33
C THR A 164 22.02 -17.37 5.98
N ARG A 165 23.26 -17.09 5.60
CA ARG A 165 23.71 -15.76 5.17
C ARG A 165 23.80 -15.71 3.65
N GLY A 166 22.92 -14.92 3.05
CA GLY A 166 22.90 -14.69 1.60
C GLY A 166 22.03 -15.68 0.82
N PRO A 167 21.83 -15.42 -0.48
CA PRO A 167 20.82 -16.08 -1.32
C PRO A 167 21.16 -17.55 -1.64
N ASP A 168 22.42 -17.96 -1.46
CA ASP A 168 22.83 -19.35 -1.67
C ASP A 168 22.19 -20.27 -0.63
N HIS A 169 21.93 -19.75 0.58
CA HIS A 169 21.39 -20.52 1.71
C HIS A 169 19.99 -20.05 2.13
N TYR A 170 19.66 -18.77 1.96
CA TYR A 170 18.32 -18.23 2.22
C TYR A 170 17.55 -18.10 0.91
N LYS A 171 16.50 -18.89 0.75
CA LYS A 171 15.75 -18.98 -0.52
C LYS A 171 14.47 -18.16 -0.43
N ILE A 172 14.48 -17.02 -1.12
CA ILE A 172 13.26 -16.28 -1.42
C ILE A 172 12.53 -16.93 -2.60
N PRO A 173 11.21 -16.71 -2.74
CA PRO A 173 10.45 -17.16 -3.89
C PRO A 173 11.07 -16.71 -5.22
N ALA A 174 11.22 -17.66 -6.12
CA ALA A 174 11.62 -17.48 -7.50
C ALA A 174 10.41 -17.62 -8.44
N VAL A 175 10.65 -17.51 -9.75
CA VAL A 175 9.60 -17.62 -10.78
C VAL A 175 8.93 -18.99 -10.79
N CYS A 176 9.59 -20.06 -10.34
CA CYS A 176 8.99 -21.38 -10.23
C CYS A 176 8.05 -21.55 -9.03
N ASP A 177 8.10 -20.64 -8.07
CA ASP A 177 7.37 -20.75 -6.80
C ASP A 177 6.05 -19.95 -6.83
N ILE A 178 5.84 -19.11 -7.85
CA ILE A 178 4.56 -18.40 -8.04
C ILE A 178 3.47 -19.37 -8.53
N PRO A 179 2.20 -19.15 -8.19
CA PRO A 179 1.10 -19.95 -8.73
C PRO A 179 1.05 -19.91 -10.26
N GLU A 180 0.88 -21.05 -10.92
CA GLU A 180 0.78 -21.11 -12.39
C GLU A 180 -0.42 -20.31 -12.92
N GLN A 181 -1.54 -20.38 -12.19
CA GLN A 181 -2.70 -19.54 -12.40
C GLN A 181 -2.82 -18.55 -11.25
N PHE A 182 -2.45 -17.30 -11.49
CA PHE A 182 -2.53 -16.25 -10.48
C PHE A 182 -3.50 -15.16 -10.90
N SER A 183 -4.60 -15.03 -10.16
CA SER A 183 -5.68 -14.08 -10.43
C SER A 183 -5.90 -13.16 -9.23
N VAL A 184 -5.80 -11.85 -9.47
CA VAL A 184 -6.12 -10.82 -8.47
C VAL A 184 -7.28 -9.99 -8.97
N SER A 185 -8.30 -9.85 -8.14
CA SER A 185 -9.49 -9.06 -8.42
C SER A 185 -9.75 -8.05 -7.30
N LEU A 186 -10.20 -6.88 -7.69
CA LEU A 186 -10.54 -5.80 -6.77
C LEU A 186 -12.06 -5.79 -6.58
N LEU A 187 -12.50 -5.71 -5.33
CA LEU A 187 -13.93 -5.59 -5.04
C LEU A 187 -14.49 -4.32 -5.69
N SER A 188 -15.77 -4.33 -6.04
CA SER A 188 -16.44 -3.15 -6.59
C SER A 188 -16.22 -1.93 -5.69
N PRO A 189 -15.92 -0.75 -6.26
CA PRO A 189 -15.54 0.42 -5.48
C PRO A 189 -16.58 0.77 -4.41
N SER A 190 -16.12 0.92 -3.18
CA SER A 190 -16.94 1.32 -2.03
C SER A 190 -16.45 2.68 -1.50
N GLN A 191 -17.37 3.48 -0.95
CA GLN A 191 -16.99 4.78 -0.40
C GLN A 191 -16.22 4.61 0.92
N ASN A 192 -15.01 5.18 1.00
CA ASN A 192 -14.28 5.42 2.23
C ASN A 192 -14.18 6.93 2.49
N PRO A 193 -15.06 7.53 3.30
CA PRO A 193 -15.05 9.00 3.48
C PRO A 193 -13.83 9.51 4.25
N HIS A 194 -13.06 8.63 4.90
CA HIS A 194 -11.94 9.01 5.75
C HIS A 194 -10.65 9.22 4.95
N ALA A 195 -10.44 8.43 3.90
CA ALA A 195 -9.22 8.47 3.10
C ALA A 195 -9.31 9.42 1.90
N ILE A 196 -8.14 9.76 1.34
CA ILE A 196 -8.07 10.58 0.14
C ILE A 196 -8.75 9.88 -1.05
N TYR A 197 -9.69 10.57 -1.70
CA TYR A 197 -10.44 10.05 -2.85
C TYR A 197 -11.13 8.69 -2.64
N ALA A 198 -11.51 8.37 -1.40
CA ALA A 198 -12.13 7.11 -1.03
C ALA A 198 -11.27 5.86 -1.25
N SER A 199 -9.94 6.02 -1.34
CA SER A 199 -9.02 4.89 -1.38
C SER A 199 -8.97 4.12 -0.07
N LYS A 200 -8.40 2.92 -0.11
CA LYS A 200 -7.87 2.25 1.08
C LYS A 200 -6.44 1.83 0.77
N PHE A 201 -5.56 1.92 1.76
CA PHE A 201 -4.23 1.36 1.61
C PHE A 201 -4.28 -0.17 1.49
N ILE A 202 -3.23 -0.77 0.94
CA ILE A 202 -3.07 -2.23 0.97
C ILE A 202 -2.34 -2.58 2.26
N PRO A 203 -2.93 -3.39 3.15
CA PRO A 203 -2.32 -3.72 4.42
C PRO A 203 -1.13 -4.64 4.21
N GLN A 204 -0.14 -4.51 5.09
CA GLN A 204 0.98 -5.46 5.24
C GLN A 204 0.50 -6.88 5.61
N ALA A 205 -0.78 -7.08 5.95
CA ALA A 205 -1.34 -8.36 6.38
C ALA A 205 -1.22 -9.51 5.35
N LEU A 206 -1.08 -9.23 4.05
CA LEU A 206 -0.75 -10.27 3.05
C LEU A 206 0.66 -10.85 3.25
N GLN A 207 1.54 -10.15 3.99
CA GLN A 207 2.88 -10.59 4.38
C GLN A 207 2.86 -11.42 5.68
N GLY A 208 1.69 -11.79 6.21
CA GLY A 208 1.58 -12.72 7.33
C GLY A 208 1.78 -12.15 8.74
N GLU A 209 1.88 -10.83 8.90
CA GLU A 209 2.13 -10.18 10.20
C GLU A 209 0.90 -10.04 11.11
N THR A 210 -0.27 -10.57 10.73
CA THR A 210 -1.46 -10.59 11.60
C THR A 210 -2.00 -12.00 11.76
N HIS A 211 -1.94 -12.52 12.98
CA HIS A 211 -2.66 -13.73 13.40
C HIS A 211 -4.17 -13.54 13.18
N GLN A 212 -4.67 -13.94 12.01
CA GLN A 212 -6.09 -14.13 11.77
C GLN A 212 -6.32 -15.61 11.48
N GLN A 213 -7.27 -16.21 12.21
CA GLN A 213 -7.66 -17.62 12.11
C GLN A 213 -7.96 -18.00 10.65
N SER A 214 -7.01 -18.68 10.00
CA SER A 214 -7.27 -19.44 8.79
C SER A 214 -8.03 -20.70 9.21
N SER A 215 -9.30 -20.79 8.81
CA SER A 215 -10.04 -22.06 8.86
C SER A 215 -9.68 -22.83 7.60
N PHE A 216 -8.84 -23.87 7.74
CA PHE A 216 -8.64 -24.87 6.69
C PHE A 216 -9.86 -25.79 6.69
N GLN A 217 -10.64 -25.77 5.60
CA GLN A 217 -11.63 -26.79 5.31
C GLN A 217 -11.01 -27.74 4.29
N GLU A 218 -10.50 -28.88 4.75
CA GLU A 218 -10.10 -29.98 3.87
C GLU A 218 -11.35 -30.57 3.22
N VAL A 219 -11.46 -30.45 1.90
CA VAL A 219 -12.44 -31.19 1.12
C VAL A 219 -11.77 -32.51 0.71
N HIS A 220 -12.04 -33.56 1.47
CA HIS A 220 -11.68 -34.92 1.06
C HIS A 220 -12.67 -35.39 -0.03
N GLU A 221 -12.24 -35.40 -1.28
CA GLU A 221 -12.87 -36.24 -2.30
C GLU A 221 -12.35 -37.68 -2.15
N GLY A 222 -13.22 -38.55 -1.63
CA GLY A 222 -12.96 -39.98 -1.51
C GLY A 222 -12.95 -40.66 -2.88
N THR A 223 -11.97 -41.53 -3.09
CA THR A 223 -12.00 -42.62 -4.08
C THR A 223 -12.13 -43.95 -3.37
#